data_AF-A0A2G2YPX5-F1
#
_entry.id   AF-A0A2G2YPX5-F1
#
_cell.length_a   1.000
_cell.length_b   1.000
_cell.length_c   1.000
_cell.angle_alpha   90.00
_cell.angle_beta   90.00
_cell.angle_gamma   90.00
#
_symmetry.space_group_name_H-M   'P 1'
#
loop_
_entity.id
_entity.type
_entity.pdbx_description
1 polymer ?
#
loop_
_entity_poly.entity_id
_entity_poly.type
_entity_poly.pdbx_seq_one_letter_code
_entity_poly.pdbx_strand_id
1 'polypeptide(L)'
;MNRTRILDFKNKAPPSGHIVSQSPSHIYQSKTVKKRRYIPQFAERTLEAPDIPDNFCLNLLDWGSSNIIAIGLGWDASDGILYIYNSVYTELLMVGDDFRPLTSVS
;
A
#
# COMPACT_ATOMS: atom_id res chain seq x y z
N MET A 1 -24.26 16.02 0.56
CA MET A 1 -23.53 15.58 1.78
C MET A 1 -22.05 15.79 1.54
N ASN A 2 -21.44 16.66 2.35
CA ASN A 2 -20.14 17.28 2.15
C ASN A 2 -19.19 16.77 3.26
N ARG A 3 -18.04 16.18 2.92
CA ARG A 3 -17.03 15.83 3.93
C ARG A 3 -15.62 15.76 3.36
N THR A 4 -15.07 16.92 3.03
CA THR A 4 -13.63 17.07 2.75
C THR A 4 -12.90 17.10 4.10
N ARG A 5 -12.04 16.11 4.38
CA ARG A 5 -11.08 16.18 5.49
C ARG A 5 -9.75 16.68 4.93
N ILE A 6 -9.51 17.99 5.07
CA ILE A 6 -8.23 18.60 4.71
C ILE A 6 -7.30 18.42 5.92
N LEU A 7 -6.10 17.88 5.67
CA LEU A 7 -5.03 17.80 6.66
C LEU A 7 -4.36 19.18 6.76
N ASP A 8 -4.63 19.90 7.86
CA ASP A 8 -3.94 21.14 8.19
C ASP A 8 -2.69 20.86 9.03
N PHE A 9 -1.54 21.39 8.60
CA PHE A 9 -0.31 21.34 9.39
C PHE A 9 -0.40 22.34 10.56
N LYS A 10 -0.10 21.88 11.78
CA LYS A 10 -0.12 22.70 13.01
C LYS A 10 0.92 23.83 13.05
N ASN A 11 1.92 23.79 12.16
CA ASN A 11 2.98 24.78 12.12
C ASN A 11 2.70 25.79 10.99
N LYS A 12 2.02 26.89 11.33
CA LYS A 12 1.88 28.03 10.41
C LYS A 12 3.15 28.88 10.49
N ALA A 13 3.69 29.27 9.35
CA ALA A 13 4.89 30.11 9.27
C ALA A 13 4.69 31.45 10.04
N PRO A 14 5.74 31.98 10.71
CA PRO A 14 5.65 33.22 11.47
C PRO A 14 5.31 34.45 10.60
N PRO A 15 4.79 35.54 11.21
CA PRO A 15 3.88 36.49 10.57
C PRO A 15 4.52 37.57 9.68
N SER A 16 3.64 38.10 8.81
CA SER A 16 3.85 39.06 7.73
C SER A 16 4.65 40.32 8.09
N GLY A 17 5.61 40.68 7.24
CA GLY A 17 6.28 41.97 7.22
C GLY A 17 5.96 42.79 5.97
N HIS A 18 5.51 44.03 6.21
CA HIS A 18 5.47 45.20 5.34
C HIS A 18 4.41 45.38 4.22
N ILE A 19 3.95 46.63 4.17
CA ILE A 19 2.84 47.28 3.45
C ILE A 19 3.23 47.60 1.99
N VAL A 20 2.26 47.67 1.06
CA VAL A 20 1.98 48.78 0.10
C VAL A 20 1.50 48.34 -1.30
N SER A 21 0.47 49.07 -1.74
CA SER A 21 0.04 49.45 -3.11
C SER A 21 -0.96 48.63 -3.91
N GLN A 22 -2.07 49.31 -4.17
CA GLN A 22 -3.04 49.07 -5.23
C GLN A 22 -2.39 49.17 -6.62
N SER A 23 -2.70 48.24 -7.52
CA SER A 23 -3.15 48.52 -8.90
C SER A 23 -3.56 47.23 -9.63
N PRO A 24 -4.55 47.29 -10.55
CA PRO A 24 -5.19 46.11 -11.13
C PRO A 24 -4.40 45.64 -12.34
N SER A 25 -3.82 44.45 -12.28
CA SER A 25 -3.37 43.75 -13.48
C SER A 25 -4.09 42.40 -13.56
N HIS A 26 -4.81 42.24 -14.67
CA HIS A 26 -5.32 40.96 -15.14
C HIS A 26 -4.14 39.99 -15.27
N ILE A 27 -3.85 39.26 -14.18
CA ILE A 27 -3.03 38.06 -14.28
C ILE A 27 -3.92 37.06 -14.99
N TYR A 28 -3.70 36.91 -16.30
CA TYR A 28 -4.03 35.68 -17.00
C TYR A 28 -3.28 34.56 -16.29
N GLN A 29 -3.89 34.01 -15.23
CA GLN A 29 -3.51 32.73 -14.70
C GLN A 29 -3.83 31.74 -15.83
N SER A 30 -2.84 31.49 -16.68
CA SER A 30 -2.81 30.27 -17.45
C SER A 30 -2.97 29.16 -16.43
N LYS A 31 -4.17 28.57 -16.38
CA LYS A 31 -4.44 27.42 -15.53
C LYS A 31 -3.53 26.32 -16.04
N THR A 32 -2.37 26.16 -15.43
CA THR A 32 -1.54 24.98 -15.60
C THR A 32 -2.40 23.82 -15.12
N VAL A 33 -3.00 23.11 -16.07
CA VAL A 33 -3.79 21.92 -15.79
C VAL A 33 -2.80 20.94 -15.17
N LYS A 34 -2.90 20.77 -13.85
CA LYS A 34 -2.06 19.84 -13.10
C LYS A 34 -2.20 18.48 -13.76
N LYS A 35 -1.09 17.95 -14.29
CA LYS A 35 -1.06 16.65 -14.95
C LYS A 35 -1.56 15.62 -13.94
N ARG A 36 -2.71 14.99 -14.24
CA ARG A 36 -3.29 13.97 -13.36
C ARG A 36 -2.34 12.78 -13.33
N ARG A 37 -1.97 12.31 -12.14
CA ARG A 37 -1.15 11.10 -11.98
C ARG A 37 -1.86 9.93 -12.65
N TYR A 38 -1.12 9.15 -13.43
CA TYR A 38 -1.59 7.88 -13.95
C TYR A 38 -1.49 6.81 -12.87
N ILE A 39 -2.57 6.03 -12.68
CA ILE A 39 -2.61 4.85 -11.82
C ILE A 39 -2.91 3.68 -12.76
N PRO A 40 -2.01 2.68 -12.85
CA PRO A 40 -2.28 1.46 -13.61
C PRO A 40 -3.57 0.81 -13.13
N GLN A 41 -4.40 0.34 -14.06
CA GLN A 41 -5.65 -0.36 -13.74
C GLN A 41 -5.45 -1.88 -13.61
N PHE A 42 -4.25 -2.37 -13.93
CA PHE A 42 -3.90 -3.78 -13.93
C PHE A 42 -2.76 -4.01 -12.94
N ALA A 43 -2.73 -5.21 -12.36
CA ALA A 43 -1.65 -5.64 -11.51
C ALA A 43 -0.34 -5.71 -12.32
N GLU A 44 0.76 -5.27 -11.71
CA GLU A 44 2.08 -5.40 -12.33
C GLU A 44 2.56 -6.85 -12.34
N ARG A 45 2.21 -7.60 -11.29
CA ARG A 45 2.55 -9.03 -11.11
C ARG A 45 1.37 -9.76 -10.49
N THR A 46 1.26 -11.03 -10.84
CA THR A 46 0.27 -11.95 -10.30
C THR A 46 1.02 -13.17 -9.80
N LEU A 47 0.77 -13.56 -8.55
CA LEU A 47 1.27 -14.78 -7.95
C LEU A 47 0.09 -15.74 -7.81
N GLU A 48 0.30 -16.99 -8.19
CA GLU A 48 -0.67 -18.05 -7.96
C GLU A 48 -0.61 -18.45 -6.49
N ALA A 49 -1.76 -18.44 -5.82
CA ALA A 49 -1.92 -18.83 -4.42
C ALA A 49 -2.91 -20.00 -4.35
N PRO A 50 -2.47 -21.24 -4.67
CA PRO A 50 -3.33 -22.42 -4.55
C PRO A 50 -3.74 -22.63 -3.08
N ASP A 51 -4.96 -23.12 -2.89
CA ASP A 51 -5.48 -23.53 -1.57
C ASP A 51 -5.37 -22.45 -0.49
N ILE A 52 -5.48 -21.17 -0.88
CA ILE A 52 -5.64 -20.06 0.05
C ILE A 52 -7.07 -20.07 0.59
N PRO A 53 -7.28 -20.14 1.92
CA PRO A 53 -8.60 -20.19 2.49
C PRO A 53 -9.33 -18.83 2.35
N ASP A 54 -10.59 -18.87 1.90
CA ASP A 54 -11.48 -17.71 1.93
C ASP A 54 -12.11 -17.57 3.34
N ASN A 55 -11.28 -17.19 4.32
CA ASN A 55 -11.70 -17.00 5.70
C ASN A 55 -11.28 -15.63 6.22
N PHE A 56 -12.29 -14.81 6.54
CA PHE A 56 -12.12 -13.45 7.05
C PHE A 56 -11.32 -13.36 8.37
N CYS A 57 -11.27 -14.43 9.15
CA CYS A 57 -10.58 -14.44 10.44
C CYS A 57 -9.07 -14.72 10.33
N LEU A 58 -8.55 -15.00 9.13
CA LEU A 58 -7.15 -15.36 8.92
C LEU A 58 -6.34 -14.18 8.36
N ASN A 59 -5.09 -14.04 8.80
CA ASN A 59 -4.15 -13.02 8.32
C ASN A 59 -2.91 -13.69 7.72
N LEU A 60 -3.05 -14.26 6.52
CA LEU A 60 -2.03 -15.16 5.96
C LEU A 60 -0.98 -14.47 5.08
N LEU A 61 -1.02 -13.16 4.94
CA LEU A 61 -0.11 -12.42 4.09
C LEU A 61 0.55 -11.28 4.87
N ASP A 62 1.88 -11.24 4.81
CA ASP A 62 2.66 -10.11 5.31
C ASP A 62 3.76 -9.69 4.31
N TRP A 63 4.07 -8.40 4.30
CA TRP A 63 5.14 -7.82 3.48
C TRP A 63 6.19 -7.16 4.37
N GLY A 64 7.30 -7.87 4.56
CA GLY A 64 8.43 -7.43 5.34
C GLY A 64 9.23 -6.29 4.68
N SER A 65 9.89 -5.50 5.51
CA SER A 65 10.74 -4.36 5.10
C SER A 65 11.93 -4.75 4.21
N SER A 66 12.34 -6.01 4.21
CA SER A 66 13.36 -6.58 3.32
C SER A 66 12.85 -6.92 1.91
N ASN A 67 11.63 -6.48 1.56
CA ASN A 67 10.97 -6.79 0.30
C ASN A 67 10.70 -8.29 0.12
N ILE A 68 10.37 -8.94 1.24
CA ILE A 68 10.02 -10.35 1.32
C ILE A 68 8.53 -10.42 1.64
N ILE A 69 7.79 -11.16 0.84
CA ILE A 69 6.37 -11.42 1.02
C ILE A 69 6.24 -12.83 1.60
N ALA A 70 5.56 -12.96 2.73
CA ALA A 70 5.26 -14.24 3.35
C ALA A 70 3.77 -14.55 3.19
N ILE A 71 3.43 -15.74 2.70
CA ILE A 71 2.06 -16.16 2.37
C ILE A 71 1.82 -17.57 2.94
N GLY A 72 0.84 -17.72 3.83
CA GLY A 72 0.38 -19.04 4.29
C GLY A 72 -0.64 -19.63 3.31
N LEU A 73 -0.39 -20.84 2.80
CA LEU A 73 -1.27 -21.62 1.93
C LEU A 73 -1.59 -22.98 2.58
N GLY A 74 -2.65 -23.65 2.14
CA GLY A 74 -2.96 -25.02 2.59
C GLY A 74 -3.49 -25.10 4.02
N TRP A 75 -4.24 -24.09 4.48
CA TRP A 75 -4.84 -24.08 5.83
C TRP A 75 -5.78 -25.27 6.10
N ASP A 76 -6.43 -25.78 5.05
CA ASP A 76 -7.36 -26.90 5.10
C ASP A 76 -6.69 -28.27 4.87
N ALA A 77 -5.52 -28.27 4.23
CA ALA A 77 -4.62 -29.41 4.20
C ALA A 77 -4.05 -29.63 5.60
N SER A 78 -3.71 -30.88 5.94
CA SER A 78 -2.98 -31.21 7.17
C SER A 78 -1.63 -30.49 7.29
N ASP A 79 -1.18 -29.87 6.20
CA ASP A 79 0.14 -29.31 6.00
C ASP A 79 -0.05 -27.81 5.72
N GLY A 80 -0.01 -26.99 6.77
CA GLY A 80 0.01 -25.55 6.62
C GLY A 80 1.38 -25.11 6.09
N ILE A 81 1.44 -24.59 4.86
CA ILE A 81 2.71 -24.26 4.20
C ILE A 81 2.89 -22.75 4.18
N LEU A 82 4.00 -22.26 4.75
CA LEU A 82 4.42 -20.87 4.58
C LEU A 82 5.31 -20.73 3.35
N TYR A 83 4.86 -19.96 2.37
CA TYR A 83 5.63 -19.57 1.20
C TYR A 83 6.28 -18.20 1.42
N ILE A 84 7.56 -18.11 1.13
CA ILE A 84 8.32 -16.86 1.17
C ILE A 84 8.70 -16.49 -0.26
N TYR A 85 8.29 -15.29 -0.70
CA TYR A 85 8.59 -14.73 -2.01
C TYR A 85 9.48 -13.49 -1.88
N ASN A 86 10.57 -13.45 -2.63
CA ASN A 86 11.40 -12.25 -2.76
C ASN A 86 11.24 -11.64 -4.16
N SER A 87 10.81 -10.38 -4.26
CA SER A 87 10.61 -9.73 -5.57
C SER A 87 11.91 -9.43 -6.33
N VAL A 88 13.07 -9.43 -5.67
CA VAL A 88 14.37 -9.17 -6.29
C VAL A 88 14.91 -10.43 -6.97
N TYR A 89 14.77 -11.59 -6.33
CA TYR A 89 15.35 -12.85 -6.79
C TYR A 89 14.32 -13.88 -7.29
N THR A 90 13.02 -13.59 -7.14
CA THR A 90 11.90 -14.47 -7.57
C THR A 90 11.98 -15.90 -7.03
N GLU A 91 12.56 -16.07 -5.84
CA GLU A 91 12.67 -17.37 -5.18
C GLU A 91 11.44 -17.61 -4.30
N LEU A 92 10.96 -18.86 -4.30
CA LEU A 92 9.91 -19.37 -3.43
C LEU A 92 10.51 -20.39 -2.48
N LEU A 93 10.36 -20.17 -1.18
CA LEU A 93 10.80 -21.08 -0.14
C LEU A 93 9.62 -21.53 0.70
N MET A 94 9.59 -22.83 1.04
CA MET A 94 8.63 -23.41 1.97
C MET A 94 9.25 -23.45 3.37
N VAL A 95 8.57 -22.89 4.36
CA VAL A 95 9.04 -22.80 5.74
C VAL A 95 7.97 -23.35 6.68
N GLY A 96 7.98 -24.66 6.91
CA GLY A 96 7.14 -25.28 7.94
C GLY A 96 6.82 -26.74 7.64
N ASP A 97 7.05 -27.60 8.64
CA ASP A 97 6.59 -29.00 8.68
C ASP A 97 5.60 -29.21 9.85
N ASP A 98 5.19 -28.13 10.51
CA ASP A 98 4.27 -28.20 11.63
C ASP A 98 2.85 -28.39 11.07
N PHE A 99 2.26 -29.57 11.31
CA PHE A 99 0.90 -29.96 10.90
C PHE A 99 -0.23 -29.11 11.52
N ARG A 100 0.07 -27.91 11.99
CA ARG A 100 -0.89 -26.99 12.59
C ARG A 100 -1.29 -25.95 11.54
N PRO A 101 -2.60 -25.68 11.41
CA PRO A 101 -3.07 -24.62 10.54
C PRO A 101 -2.47 -23.26 10.92
N LEU A 102 -1.88 -22.55 9.95
CA LEU A 102 -1.28 -21.21 10.08
C LEU A 102 -2.34 -20.12 10.18
N THR A 103 -2.53 -19.46 11.33
CA THR A 103 -3.62 -18.47 11.49
C THR A 103 -3.22 -17.04 11.11
N SER A 104 -1.93 -16.73 11.22
CA SER A 104 -1.38 -15.39 11.03
C SER A 104 0.11 -15.43 10.64
N VAL A 105 0.57 -14.44 9.89
CA VAL A 105 1.98 -14.20 9.52
C VAL A 105 2.34 -12.72 9.80
N SER A 106 3.57 -12.43 10.26
CA SER A 106 4.07 -11.07 10.57
C SER A 106 5.60 -11.00 10.65
#